data_AF-A0AAV5MXC1-F1
#
_entry.id   AF-A0AAV5MXC1-F1
#
_cell.length_a   1.000
_cell.length_b   1.000
_cell.length_c   1.000
_cell.angle_alpha   90.00
_cell.angle_beta   90.00
_cell.angle_gamma   90.00
#
_symmetry.space_group_name_H-M   'P 1'
#
loop_
_entity.id
_entity.type
_entity.pdbx_description
1 polymer ?
#
loop_
_entity_poly.entity_id
_entity_poly.type
_entity_poly.pdbx_seq_one_letter_code
_entity_poly.pdbx_strand_id
1 'polypeptide(L)' 'MGDLRKKTEVMLVLMMVMAAMAAMDGVTAVLHRVGDKYGWNPNVNYTEWSDAEHFYVGDWLRNFSNSFNSLI' A
#
# COMPACT_ATOMS: atom_id res chain seq x y z
N MET A 1 -6.96 -28.79 39.05
CA MET A 1 -6.02 -28.90 37.91
C MET A 1 -6.62 -28.45 36.56
N GLY A 2 -7.86 -28.84 36.21
CA GLY A 2 -8.44 -28.51 34.88
C GLY A 2 -8.81 -27.04 34.64
N ASP A 3 -9.19 -26.29 35.68
CA ASP A 3 -9.61 -24.88 35.55
C ASP A 3 -8.43 -23.94 35.22
N LEU A 4 -7.26 -24.20 35.80
CA LEU A 4 -6.05 -23.41 35.56
C LEU A 4 -5.54 -23.60 34.12
N ARG A 5 -5.57 -24.85 33.61
CA ARG A 5 -5.16 -25.17 32.23
C ARG A 5 -6.03 -24.46 31.19
N LYS A 6 -7.35 -24.42 31.40
CA LYS A 6 -8.28 -23.70 30.52
C LYS A 6 -8.01 -22.20 30.51
N LYS A 7 -7.71 -21.60 31.67
CA LYS A 7 -7.35 -20.17 31.76
C LYS A 7 -6.06 -19.87 31.00
N THR A 8 -5.05 -20.73 31.10
CA THR A 8 -3.80 -20.59 30.35
C THR A 8 -4.03 -20.71 28.84
N GLU A 9 -4.81 -21.69 28.38
CA GLU A 9 -5.14 -21.84 26.96
C GLU A 9 -5.88 -20.61 26.42
N VAL A 10 -6.87 -20.09 27.15
CA VAL A 10 -7.58 -18.85 26.78
C VAL A 10 -6.62 -17.67 26.72
N MET A 11 -5.70 -17.54 27.68
CA MET A 11 -4.72 -16.46 27.70
C MET A 11 -3.76 -16.55 26.51
N LEU A 12 -3.32 -17.76 26.14
CA LEU A 12 -2.47 -17.98 24.97
C LEU A 12 -3.19 -17.61 23.67
N VAL A 13 -4.45 -18.01 23.51
CA VAL A 13 -5.25 -17.65 22.33
C VAL A 13 -5.42 -16.13 22.24
N LEU A 14 -5.72 -15.46 23.36
CA LEU A 14 -5.84 -14.00 23.39
C LEU A 14 -4.53 -13.30 23.01
N MET A 15 -3.39 -13.80 23.49
CA MET A 15 -2.08 -13.26 23.11
C MET A 15 -1.79 -13.44 21.61
N MET A 16 -2.13 -14.60 21.04
CA MET A 16 -1.97 -14.84 19.60
C MET A 16 -2.84 -13.90 18.75
N VAL A 17 -4.10 -13.68 19.16
CA VAL A 17 -5.00 -12.76 18.47
C VAL A 17 -4.47 -11.33 18.53
N MET A 18 -4.03 -10.86 19.70
CA MET A 18 -3.47 -9.51 19.86
C MET A 18 -2.19 -9.33 19.04
N ALA A 19 -1.31 -10.34 19.01
CA ALA A 19 -0.09 -10.31 18.20
C ALA A 19 -0.40 -10.27 16.70
N ALA A 20 -1.39 -11.04 16.24
CA ALA A 20 -1.84 -11.02 14.84
C ALA A 20 -2.41 -9.67 14.44
N MET A 21 -3.23 -9.04 15.30
CA MET A 21 -3.77 -7.71 15.04
C MET A 21 -2.69 -6.62 15.03
N ALA A 22 -1.68 -6.72 15.90
CA ALA A 22 -0.55 -5.79 15.93
C ALA A 22 0.40 -5.93 14.72
N ALA A 23 0.39 -7.08 14.05
CA ALA A 23 1.18 -7.33 12.84
C ALA A 23 0.47 -6.88 11.54
N MET A 24 -0.76 -6.36 11.63
CA MET A 24 -1.44 -5.77 10.48
C MET A 24 -0.93 -4.34 10.29
N ASP A 25 -0.01 -4.14 9.36
CA ASP A 25 0.32 -2.80 8.87
C ASP A 25 -0.95 -2.20 8.25
N GLY A 26 -1.40 -1.07 8.80
CA GLY A 26 -2.50 -0.33 8.20
C GLY A 26 -2.09 0.10 6.79
N VAL A 27 -2.91 -0.23 5.79
CA VAL A 27 -2.69 0.24 4.40
C VAL A 27 -2.77 1.77 4.43
N THR A 28 -1.62 2.42 4.47
CA THR A 28 -1.52 3.86 4.30
C THR A 28 -1.71 4.14 2.82
N ALA A 29 -2.62 5.05 2.49
CA ALA A 29 -2.85 5.48 1.12
C ALA A 29 -1.53 5.90 0.47
N VAL A 30 -1.14 5.21 -0.60
CA VAL A 30 0.09 5.46 -1.35
C VAL A 30 -0.19 6.49 -2.44
N LEU A 31 0.77 7.38 -2.66
CA LEU A 31 0.71 8.35 -3.75
C LEU A 31 1.59 7.87 -4.91
N HIS A 32 0.95 7.42 -5.99
CA HIS A 32 1.64 6.99 -7.21
C HIS A 32 1.89 8.19 -8.12
N ARG A 33 3.13 8.35 -8.57
CA ARG A 33 3.51 9.39 -9.55
C ARG A 33 3.36 8.81 -10.94
N VAL A 34 2.43 9.37 -11.72
CA VAL A 34 2.17 8.86 -13.07
C VAL A 34 3.37 9.09 -13.98
N GLY A 35 3.89 8.02 -14.57
CA GLY A 35 5.06 8.08 -15.46
C GLY A 35 6.38 8.37 -14.74
N ASP A 36 6.47 8.13 -13.43
CA ASP A 36 7.66 8.30 -12.60
C ASP A 36 8.33 9.67 -12.75
N LYS A 37 9.52 9.69 -13.35
CA LYS A 37 10.34 10.88 -13.63
C LYS A 37 9.88 11.64 -14.87
N TYR A 38 9.18 10.97 -15.78
CA TYR A 38 8.70 11.55 -17.03
C TYR A 38 7.42 12.33 -16.83
N GLY A 39 6.62 11.98 -15.82
CA GLY A 39 5.37 12.67 -15.51
C GLY A 39 4.26 12.39 -16.52
N TRP A 40 3.29 13.29 -16.60
CA TRP A 40 2.20 13.23 -17.58
C TRP A 40 2.60 13.93 -18.89
N ASN A 41 3.30 13.21 -19.75
CA ASN A 41 3.86 13.71 -21.00
C ASN A 41 3.61 12.74 -22.17
N PRO A 42 3.46 13.26 -23.40
CA PRO A 42 3.39 12.42 -24.59
C PRO A 42 4.70 11.65 -24.78
N ASN A 43 4.63 10.49 -25.45
CA ASN A 43 5.75 9.55 -25.66
C ASN A 43 6.22 8.82 -24.38
N VAL A 44 5.39 8.75 -23.34
CA VAL A 44 5.60 7.89 -22.16
C VAL A 44 4.75 6.63 -22.31
N ASN A 45 5.36 5.46 -22.04
CA ASN A 45 4.64 4.19 -22.05
C ASN A 45 3.89 3.98 -20.73
N TYR A 46 2.65 4.48 -20.65
CA TYR A 46 1.83 4.33 -19.46
C TYR A 46 1.36 2.90 -19.20
N THR A 47 1.32 2.04 -20.23
CA THR A 47 0.96 0.63 -20.07
C THR A 47 2.03 -0.09 -19.26
N GLU A 48 3.30 0.08 -19.64
CA GLU A 48 4.44 -0.48 -18.90
C GLU A 48 4.55 0.10 -17.49
N TRP A 49 4.32 1.40 -17.32
CA TRP A 49 4.28 2.02 -15.99
C TRP A 49 3.16 1.42 -15.11
N SER A 50 1.95 1.30 -15.65
CA SER A 50 0.83 0.75 -14.87
C SER A 50 0.98 -0.73 -14.52
N ASP A 51 1.72 -1.49 -15.34
CA ASP A 51 1.99 -2.92 -15.10
C ASP A 51 3.01 -3.13 -13.95
N ALA A 52 3.89 -2.14 -13.73
CA ALA A 52 4.86 -2.14 -12.65
C ALA A 52 4.30 -1.62 -11.31
N GLU A 53 3.08 -1.06 -11.30
CA GLU A 53 2.47 -0.43 -10.13
C GLU A 53 1.36 -1.29 -9.51
N HIS A 54 1.24 -1.24 -8.18
CA HIS A 54 0.18 -1.91 -7.44
C HIS A 54 -0.77 -0.88 -6.83
N PHE A 55 -2.02 -0.88 -7.28
CA PHE A 55 -3.05 0.05 -6.80
C PHE A 55 -3.99 -0.63 -5.81
N TYR A 56 -4.16 -0.01 -4.65
CA TYR A 56 -5.12 -0.39 -3.63
C TYR A 56 -6.21 0.67 -3.49
N VAL A 57 -7.38 0.26 -2.98
CA VAL A 57 -8.49 1.19 -2.71
C VAL A 57 -8.04 2.20 -1.65
N GLY A 58 -8.02 3.47 -2.03
CA GLY A 58 -7.57 4.58 -1.17
C GLY A 58 -6.28 5.24 -1.66
N ASP A 59 -5.59 4.65 -2.64
CA ASP A 59 -4.39 5.24 -3.24
C ASP A 59 -4.72 6.42 -4.15
N TRP A 60 -3.73 7.31 -4.31
CA TRP A 60 -3.86 8.56 -5.03
C TRP A 60 -2.91 8.59 -6.22
N LEU A 61 -3.42 9.05 -7.36
CA LEU A 61 -2.62 9.28 -8.56
C LEU A 61 -2.25 10.77 -8.64
N ARG A 62 -0.96 11.08 -8.62
CA ARG A 62 -0.47 12.46 -8.83
C ARG A 62 0.05 12.62 -10.25
N ASN A 63 -0.55 13.56 -10.96
CA ASN A 63 0.01 14.10 -12.19
C ASN A 63 1.10 15.13 -11.85
N PHE A 64 2.29 14.93 -12.41
CA PHE A 64 3.34 15.93 -12.46
C PHE A 64 3.65 16.20 -13.94
N SER A 65 3.48 17.44 -14.40
CA SER A 65 3.83 17.84 -15.76
C SER A 65 5.19 18.52 -15.75
N ASN A 66 6.13 18.00 -16.54
CA ASN A 66 7.40 18.68 -16.79
C ASN A 66 7.13 19.86 -17.73
N SER A 67 7.30 21.09 -17.24
CA SER A 67 7.07 22.34 -17.99
C SER A 67 8.03 22.57 -19.18
N PHE A 68 8.86 21.60 -19.51
CA PHE A 68 9.84 21.69 -20.60
C PHE A 68 9.27 21.29 -21.97
N ASN A 69 8.05 20.75 -22.05
CA ASN A 69 7.42 20.33 -23.30
C ASN A 69 6.31 21.26 -23.80
N SER A 70 6.12 22.45 -23.21
CA SER A 70 5.15 23.45 -23.70
C SER A 70 5.68 24.31 -24.85
N LEU A 71 6.65 23.80 -25.62
CA LEU A 71 7.27 24.46 -26.76
C LEU A 71 7.25 23.52 -27.98
N ILE A 72 6.06 23.18 -28.46
CA ILE A 72 5.72 22.82 -29.85
C ILE A 72 4.27 23.27 -30.06
#